data_AF-A0A4Q0S8A3-F1
#
_entry.id   AF-A0A4Q0S8A3-F1
#
_cell.length_a   1.000
_cell.length_b   1.000
_cell.length_c   1.000
_cell.angle_alpha   90.00
_cell.angle_beta   90.00
_cell.angle_gamma   90.00
#
_symmetry.space_group_name_H-M   'P 1'
#
loop_
_entity.id
_entity.type
_entity.pdbx_description
1 polymer ?
#
loop_
_entity_poly.entity_id
_entity_poly.type
_entity_poly.pdbx_seq_one_letter_code
_entity_poly.pdbx_strand_id
1 'polypeptide(L)'
;MRPFDDATRRNIADACAVFARLPEEETQPALKRAAVAVALTAAGEGDETALLLTMRASHLRAHRGQWALPGGRCDAGETPVEAALRELDEELGLRLTGADVLGTLDDYPTRSGYLITPVVVWAADSAAIRPNPDEVASVHRIALATIERDDAFDFIAIPESARRVIRFHHQMSLIHAPTAALIYQFREVLAGRHTRVTELEQPVFAWK
;
A
#
# COMPACT_ATOMS: atom_id res chain seq x y z
N MET A 1 -15.93 12.58 2.57
CA MET A 1 -14.93 12.80 3.62
C MET A 1 -15.12 11.73 4.68
N ARG A 2 -14.09 10.92 4.96
CA ARG A 2 -14.17 9.80 5.91
C ARG A 2 -13.50 10.22 7.22
N PRO A 3 -14.23 10.43 8.32
CA PRO A 3 -13.61 10.83 9.58
C PRO A 3 -12.73 9.71 10.15
N PHE A 4 -11.67 10.02 10.88
CA PHE A 4 -10.77 9.09 11.53
C PHE A 4 -11.36 8.70 12.89
N ASP A 5 -12.40 7.88 12.86
CA ASP A 5 -13.14 7.43 14.03
C ASP A 5 -13.44 5.92 13.97
N ASP A 6 -14.02 5.39 15.05
CA ASP A 6 -14.38 3.98 15.15
C ASP A 6 -15.42 3.55 14.12
N ALA A 7 -16.29 4.45 13.66
CA ALA A 7 -17.29 4.13 12.66
C ALA A 7 -16.62 3.89 11.30
N THR A 8 -15.72 4.77 10.88
CA THR A 8 -14.90 4.58 9.69
C THR A 8 -14.00 3.36 9.82
N ARG A 9 -13.34 3.14 10.96
CA ARG A 9 -12.54 1.93 11.21
C ARG A 9 -13.35 0.66 10.96
N ARG A 10 -14.55 0.55 11.54
CA ARG A 10 -15.46 -0.60 11.34
C ARG A 10 -15.88 -0.74 9.89
N ASN A 11 -16.32 0.33 9.24
CA ASN A 11 -16.74 0.29 7.84
C ASN A 11 -15.62 -0.19 6.90
N ILE A 12 -14.37 0.22 7.16
CA ILE A 12 -13.21 -0.23 6.39
C ILE A 12 -12.92 -1.71 6.67
N ALA A 13 -12.96 -2.14 7.94
CA ALA A 13 -12.80 -3.55 8.30
C ALA A 13 -13.87 -4.44 7.64
N ASP A 14 -15.13 -4.01 7.63
CA ASP A 14 -16.23 -4.74 6.98
C ASP A 14 -16.02 -4.83 5.47
N ALA A 15 -15.58 -3.74 4.82
CA ALA A 15 -15.25 -3.74 3.40
C ALA A 15 -14.11 -4.71 3.08
N CYS A 16 -13.06 -4.73 3.91
CA CYS A 16 -11.95 -5.68 3.78
C CYS A 16 -12.40 -7.13 4.05
N ALA A 17 -13.32 -7.36 4.99
CA ALA A 17 -13.81 -8.69 5.32
C ALA A 17 -14.68 -9.30 4.21
N VAL A 18 -15.47 -8.48 3.51
CA VAL A 18 -16.30 -8.91 2.36
C VAL A 18 -15.46 -9.08 1.09
N PHE A 19 -14.29 -8.43 1.02
CA PHE A 19 -13.39 -8.56 -0.12
C PHE A 19 -12.74 -9.96 -0.18
N ALA A 20 -13.25 -10.80 -1.09
CA ALA A 20 -12.65 -12.11 -1.36
C ALA A 20 -11.37 -11.97 -2.19
N ARG A 21 -10.22 -12.22 -1.54
CA ARG A 21 -8.90 -12.31 -2.18
C ARG A 21 -8.86 -13.45 -3.19
N LEU A 22 -8.11 -13.25 -4.27
CA LEU A 22 -7.77 -14.37 -5.14
C LEU A 22 -6.86 -15.36 -4.40
N PRO A 23 -7.09 -16.67 -4.54
CA PRO A 23 -6.15 -17.65 -4.04
C PRO A 23 -4.82 -17.48 -4.77
N GLU A 24 -3.73 -17.80 -4.10
CA GLU A 24 -2.44 -17.84 -4.75
C GLU A 24 -2.44 -18.95 -5.81
N GLU A 25 -2.01 -18.61 -7.02
CA GLU A 25 -1.87 -19.59 -8.10
C GLU A 25 -0.67 -20.50 -7.81
N GLU A 26 -0.92 -21.77 -7.50
CA GLU A 26 0.10 -22.79 -7.19
C GLU A 26 1.16 -22.96 -8.30
N THR A 27 0.90 -22.48 -9.52
CA THR A 27 1.74 -22.66 -10.71
C THR A 27 2.75 -21.54 -10.98
N GLN A 28 2.80 -20.50 -10.15
CA GLN A 28 3.76 -19.40 -10.36
C GLN A 28 5.16 -19.77 -9.83
N PRO A 29 6.25 -19.34 -10.50
CA PRO A 29 7.60 -19.49 -9.94
C PRO A 29 7.68 -18.83 -8.55
N ALA A 30 8.48 -19.40 -7.64
CA ALA A 30 8.57 -18.95 -6.25
C ALA A 30 9.06 -17.49 -6.15
N LEU A 31 8.13 -16.55 -6.17
CA LEU A 31 8.37 -15.13 -5.94
C LEU A 31 8.77 -14.92 -4.48
N LYS A 32 9.65 -13.93 -4.24
CA LYS A 32 10.02 -13.55 -2.87
C LYS A 32 8.83 -12.88 -2.20
N ARG A 33 8.42 -13.36 -1.02
CA ARG A 33 7.35 -12.74 -0.25
C ARG A 33 7.77 -11.39 0.29
N ALA A 34 6.87 -10.42 0.17
CA ALA A 34 6.98 -9.12 0.78
C ALA A 34 5.59 -8.68 1.25
N ALA A 35 5.55 -7.76 2.21
CA ALA A 35 4.30 -7.19 2.69
C ALA A 35 4.44 -5.69 2.85
N VAL A 36 3.34 -4.97 2.63
CA VAL A 36 3.28 -3.53 2.82
C VAL A 36 2.06 -3.13 3.63
N ALA A 37 2.19 -2.08 4.44
CA ALA A 37 1.12 -1.54 5.25
C ALA A 37 0.38 -0.42 4.50
N VAL A 38 -0.93 -0.60 4.29
CA VAL A 38 -1.86 0.51 4.05
C VAL A 38 -2.26 1.04 5.43
N ALA A 39 -1.35 1.82 6.03
CA ALA A 39 -1.50 2.34 7.39
C ALA A 39 -2.39 3.58 7.42
N LEU A 40 -3.54 3.49 8.08
CA LEU A 40 -4.54 4.55 8.19
C LEU A 40 -4.34 5.35 9.48
N THR A 41 -4.33 6.67 9.37
CA THR A 41 -4.13 7.63 10.48
C THR A 41 -5.06 8.84 10.29
N ALA A 42 -5.25 9.65 11.32
CA ALA A 42 -5.72 11.03 11.16
C ALA A 42 -4.77 11.84 10.23
N ALA A 43 -5.33 12.72 9.41
CA ALA A 43 -4.62 13.53 8.42
C ALA A 43 -3.74 14.66 9.02
N GLY A 44 -3.86 14.93 10.32
CA GLY A 44 -3.11 15.97 11.04
C GLY A 44 -3.96 17.20 11.33
N GLU A 45 -4.21 18.05 10.33
CA GLU A 45 -5.02 19.28 10.46
C GLU A 45 -6.54 19.06 10.29
N GLY A 46 -7.02 17.87 10.64
CA GLY A 46 -8.42 17.54 10.62
C GLY A 46 -8.67 16.09 11.02
N ASP A 47 -9.93 15.79 11.33
CA ASP A 47 -10.37 14.45 11.68
C ASP A 47 -10.53 13.56 10.45
N GLU A 48 -9.92 13.85 9.31
CA GLU A 48 -10.01 12.97 8.13
C GLU A 48 -9.08 11.77 8.23
N THR A 49 -9.52 10.63 7.71
CA THR A 49 -8.67 9.45 7.54
C THR A 49 -7.71 9.67 6.36
N ALA A 50 -6.44 9.36 6.57
CA ALA A 50 -5.38 9.38 5.59
C ALA A 50 -4.58 8.08 5.63
N LEU A 51 -4.00 7.67 4.49
CA LEU A 51 -2.99 6.62 4.46
C LEU A 51 -1.58 7.21 4.52
N LEU A 52 -0.62 6.45 5.04
CA LEU A 52 0.78 6.83 5.07
C LEU A 52 1.51 6.39 3.79
N LEU A 53 2.25 7.31 3.19
CA LEU A 53 3.28 7.01 2.20
C LEU A 53 4.64 7.51 2.69
N THR A 54 5.69 6.77 2.32
CA THR A 54 7.07 7.15 2.56
C THR A 54 7.76 7.53 1.26
N MET A 55 8.68 8.47 1.35
CA MET A 55 9.69 8.70 0.33
C MET A 55 10.95 7.94 0.74
N ARG A 56 11.36 6.95 -0.05
CA ARG A 56 12.56 6.16 0.24
C ARG A 56 13.83 7.00 0.20
N ALA A 57 14.73 6.78 1.15
CA ALA A 57 15.97 7.54 1.27
C ALA A 57 16.84 7.44 0.00
N SER A 58 17.43 8.56 -0.41
CA SER A 58 18.16 8.68 -1.69
C SER A 58 19.45 7.87 -1.75
N HIS A 59 19.97 7.43 -0.60
CA HIS A 59 21.22 6.67 -0.50
C HIS A 59 21.03 5.14 -0.63
N LEU A 60 19.78 4.64 -0.56
CA LEU A 60 19.46 3.22 -0.66
C LEU A 60 19.86 2.63 -2.02
N ARG A 61 20.29 1.36 -2.05
CA ARG A 61 20.77 0.72 -3.29
C ARG A 61 19.67 0.54 -4.35
N ALA A 62 18.42 0.35 -3.92
CA ALA A 62 17.25 0.15 -4.78
C ALA A 62 16.15 1.18 -4.45
N HIS A 63 15.33 1.52 -5.45
CA HIS A 63 14.11 2.34 -5.31
C HIS A 63 14.31 3.74 -4.68
N ARG A 64 15.46 4.38 -4.93
CA ARG A 64 15.81 5.72 -4.41
C ARG A 64 14.75 6.75 -4.78
N GLY A 65 14.28 7.53 -3.79
CA GLY A 65 13.33 8.62 -4.03
C GLY A 65 11.99 8.18 -4.62
N GLN A 66 11.61 6.91 -4.43
CA GLN A 66 10.31 6.40 -4.82
C GLN A 66 9.33 6.54 -3.67
N TRP A 67 8.10 6.91 -4.02
CA TRP A 67 6.94 6.82 -3.15
C TRP A 67 6.55 5.37 -2.91
N ALA A 68 6.47 4.97 -1.64
CA ALA A 68 6.16 3.61 -1.25
C ALA A 68 5.14 3.59 -0.10
N LEU A 69 4.38 2.50 -0.03
CA LEU A 69 3.78 2.08 1.23
C LEU A 69 4.90 1.54 2.13
N PRO A 70 4.88 1.78 3.46
CA PRO A 70 5.84 1.17 4.37
C PRO A 70 5.81 -0.34 4.24
N GLY A 71 6.96 -0.99 4.23
CA GLY A 71 7.01 -2.44 4.11
C GLY A 71 8.27 -2.97 3.44
N GLY A 72 8.40 -4.29 3.52
CA GLY A 72 9.61 -4.97 3.11
C GLY A 72 9.40 -6.46 2.93
N ARG A 73 10.51 -7.20 2.97
CA ARG A 73 10.52 -8.63 2.69
C ARG A 73 10.01 -9.38 3.92
N CYS A 74 9.29 -10.48 3.68
CA CYS A 74 8.96 -11.38 4.77
C CYS A 74 10.19 -12.23 5.11
N ASP A 75 10.48 -12.33 6.40
CA ASP A 75 11.50 -13.22 6.93
C ASP A 75 11.04 -14.68 6.97
N ALA A 76 11.99 -15.60 7.18
CA ALA A 76 11.68 -17.02 7.19
C ALA A 76 10.73 -17.38 8.35
N GLY A 77 9.55 -17.91 8.02
CA GLY A 77 8.52 -18.27 8.99
C GLY A 77 7.58 -17.12 9.37
N GLU A 78 7.82 -15.91 8.84
CA GLU A 78 6.98 -14.74 9.07
C GLU A 78 5.75 -14.75 8.16
N THR A 79 4.58 -14.45 8.72
CA THR A 79 3.38 -14.18 7.94
C THR A 79 3.44 -12.78 7.31
N PRO A 80 2.72 -12.51 6.22
CA PRO A 80 2.70 -11.16 5.64
C PRO A 80 2.21 -10.08 6.61
N VAL A 81 1.31 -10.41 7.54
CA VAL A 81 0.84 -9.48 8.57
C VAL A 81 1.97 -9.13 9.53
N GLU A 82 2.69 -10.13 10.06
CA GLU A 82 3.84 -9.90 10.95
C GLU A 82 4.91 -9.03 10.26
N ALA A 83 5.22 -9.33 9.00
CA ALA A 83 6.16 -8.55 8.20
C ALA A 83 5.73 -7.09 8.06
N ALA A 84 4.47 -6.83 7.68
CA ALA A 84 3.98 -5.46 7.53
C ALA A 84 4.00 -4.68 8.86
N LEU A 85 3.70 -5.34 9.99
CA LEU A 85 3.73 -4.69 11.31
C LEU A 85 5.16 -4.42 11.78
N ARG A 86 6.10 -5.36 11.56
CA ARG A 86 7.53 -5.18 11.88
C ARG A 86 8.12 -4.03 11.09
N GLU A 87 7.94 -4.04 9.76
CA GLU A 87 8.48 -3.00 8.87
C GLU A 87 7.89 -1.62 9.20
N LEU A 88 6.62 -1.56 9.62
CA LEU A 88 6.01 -0.30 10.06
C LEU A 88 6.63 0.25 11.37
N ASP A 89 7.05 -0.61 12.30
CA ASP A 89 7.84 -0.20 13.48
C ASP A 89 9.27 0.19 13.07
N GLU A 90 9.94 -0.60 12.24
CA GLU A 90 11.32 -0.34 11.80
C GLU A 90 11.45 0.95 10.99
N GLU A 91 10.54 1.20 10.04
CA GLU A 91 10.58 2.39 9.19
C GLU A 91 10.03 3.64 9.88
N LEU A 92 8.93 3.51 10.66
CA LEU A 92 8.16 4.65 11.16
C LEU A 92 8.02 4.75 12.69
N GLY A 93 8.51 3.76 13.45
CA GLY A 93 8.36 3.68 14.90
C GLY A 93 6.93 3.41 15.36
N LEU A 94 6.05 2.96 14.46
CA LEU A 94 4.64 2.71 14.74
C LEU A 94 4.42 1.26 15.15
N ARG A 95 4.32 1.04 16.46
CA ARG A 95 4.08 -0.28 17.06
C ARG A 95 2.60 -0.62 17.09
N LEU A 96 2.19 -1.45 16.13
CA LEU A 96 0.83 -1.96 16.03
C LEU A 96 0.78 -3.46 16.33
N THR A 97 -0.41 -3.96 16.62
CA THR A 97 -0.67 -5.36 16.94
C THR A 97 -1.67 -5.98 15.95
N GLY A 98 -1.90 -7.29 16.05
CA GLY A 98 -2.94 -7.95 15.25
C GLY A 98 -4.35 -7.38 15.45
N ALA A 99 -4.63 -6.69 16.57
CA ALA A 99 -5.91 -6.03 16.81
C ALA A 99 -6.10 -4.75 15.96
N ASP A 100 -5.01 -4.21 15.41
CA ASP A 100 -5.01 -3.02 14.56
C ASP A 100 -5.16 -3.36 13.07
N VAL A 101 -5.11 -4.64 12.72
CA VAL A 101 -5.27 -5.14 11.35
C VAL A 101 -6.75 -5.16 10.98
N LEU A 102 -7.09 -4.49 9.88
CA LEU A 102 -8.46 -4.43 9.34
C LEU A 102 -8.70 -5.46 8.24
N GLY A 103 -7.63 -5.94 7.59
CA GLY A 103 -7.70 -6.99 6.59
C GLY A 103 -6.49 -7.02 5.66
N THR A 104 -6.56 -7.87 4.64
CA THR A 104 -5.54 -7.99 3.59
C THR A 104 -6.21 -7.90 2.22
N LEU A 105 -5.52 -7.37 1.22
CA LEU A 105 -6.02 -7.29 -0.16
C LEU A 105 -5.27 -8.25 -1.10
N ASP A 106 -5.55 -8.23 -2.40
CA ASP A 106 -4.94 -9.16 -3.35
C ASP A 106 -3.42 -9.00 -3.39
N ASP A 107 -2.72 -10.12 -3.55
CA ASP A 107 -1.28 -10.10 -3.73
C ASP A 107 -0.91 -9.51 -5.10
N TYR A 108 0.14 -8.69 -5.12
CA TYR A 108 0.68 -8.09 -6.34
C TYR A 108 1.99 -8.77 -6.75
N PRO A 109 2.00 -9.57 -7.85
CA PRO A 109 3.23 -10.11 -8.40
C PRO A 109 3.99 -9.02 -9.17
N THR A 110 5.18 -8.66 -8.70
CA THR A 110 6.06 -7.71 -9.38
C THR A 110 6.93 -8.41 -10.41
N ARG A 111 7.24 -7.69 -11.49
CA ARG A 111 8.27 -8.04 -12.48
C ARG A 111 9.67 -8.16 -11.89
N SER A 112 9.94 -7.48 -10.76
CA SER A 112 11.20 -7.58 -10.00
C SER A 112 11.31 -8.85 -9.13
N GLY A 113 10.33 -9.75 -9.18
CA GLY A 113 10.39 -11.06 -8.54
C GLY A 113 9.86 -11.11 -7.11
N TYR A 114 8.98 -10.18 -6.73
CA TYR A 114 8.30 -10.18 -5.43
C TYR A 114 6.81 -10.49 -5.58
N LEU A 115 6.23 -11.09 -4.55
CA LEU A 115 4.78 -11.19 -4.36
C LEU A 115 4.44 -10.37 -3.12
N ILE A 116 3.82 -9.20 -3.34
CA ILE A 116 3.55 -8.21 -2.29
C ILE A 116 2.14 -8.40 -1.76
N THR A 117 1.99 -8.69 -0.47
CA THR A 117 0.69 -8.71 0.22
C THR A 117 0.43 -7.36 0.90
N PRO A 118 -0.62 -6.62 0.51
CA PRO A 118 -1.05 -5.42 1.20
C PRO A 118 -1.85 -5.74 2.48
N VAL A 119 -1.45 -5.14 3.60
CA VAL A 119 -2.09 -5.29 4.92
C VAL A 119 -2.67 -3.93 5.32
N VAL A 120 -3.99 -3.87 5.53
CA VAL A 120 -4.66 -2.63 5.95
C VAL A 120 -4.66 -2.57 7.47
N VAL A 121 -4.13 -1.49 8.03
CA VAL A 121 -3.97 -1.33 9.49
C VAL A 121 -4.47 0.04 9.96
N TRP A 122 -4.96 0.10 11.19
CA TRP A 122 -5.44 1.31 11.84
C TRP A 122 -4.42 1.83 12.87
N ALA A 123 -3.67 2.88 12.51
CA ALA A 123 -2.66 3.49 13.35
C ALA A 123 -3.25 4.64 14.17
N ALA A 124 -3.89 4.32 15.30
CA ALA A 124 -4.57 5.31 16.14
C ALA A 124 -3.61 6.36 16.74
N ASP A 125 -2.44 5.94 17.21
CA ASP A 125 -1.41 6.84 17.74
C ASP A 125 -0.36 7.15 16.67
N SER A 126 -0.65 8.14 15.84
CA SER A 126 0.30 8.64 14.81
C SER A 126 1.06 9.89 15.23
N ALA A 127 0.84 10.39 16.46
CA ALA A 127 1.64 11.45 17.03
C ALA A 127 3.09 10.98 17.27
N ALA A 128 3.29 9.66 17.36
CA ALA A 128 4.56 9.01 17.60
C ALA A 128 5.39 8.67 16.35
N ILE A 129 4.97 9.07 15.12
CA ILE A 129 5.73 8.75 13.89
C ILE A 129 7.17 9.27 14.02
N ARG A 130 8.12 8.35 13.95
CA ARG A 130 9.57 8.58 14.02
C ARG A 130 10.22 7.87 12.84
N PRO A 131 10.37 8.55 11.68
CA PRO A 131 10.94 7.95 10.50
C PRO A 131 12.40 7.55 10.74
N ASN A 132 12.76 6.32 10.39
CA ASN A 132 14.15 5.89 10.37
C ASN A 132 14.87 6.59 9.20
N PRO A 133 15.84 7.49 9.45
CA PRO A 133 16.49 8.28 8.40
C PRO A 133 17.34 7.44 7.45
N ASP A 134 17.72 6.21 7.84
CA ASP A 134 18.47 5.28 6.99
C ASP A 134 17.58 4.70 5.87
N GLU A 135 16.26 4.74 6.04
CA GLU A 135 15.31 4.12 5.10
C GLU A 135 14.31 5.11 4.52
N VAL A 136 13.86 6.07 5.32
CA VAL A 136 12.78 6.99 5.02
C VAL A 136 13.27 8.43 5.02
N ALA A 137 13.24 9.07 3.86
CA ALA A 137 13.56 10.49 3.72
C ALA A 137 12.43 11.40 4.24
N SER A 138 11.18 11.00 4.04
CA SER A 138 10.01 11.74 4.54
C SER A 138 8.77 10.87 4.59
N VAL A 139 7.82 11.24 5.45
CA VAL A 139 6.52 10.58 5.63
C VAL A 139 5.42 11.55 5.28
N HIS A 140 4.41 11.07 4.56
CA HIS A 140 3.31 11.88 4.04
C HIS A 140 1.98 11.23 4.39
N ARG A 141 1.02 12.05 4.82
CA ARG A 141 -0.35 11.66 5.07
C ARG A 141 -1.18 11.98 3.84
N ILE A 142 -1.70 10.97 3.16
CA ILE A 142 -2.53 11.12 1.96
C ILE A 142 -3.98 10.88 2.35
N ALA A 143 -4.76 11.96 2.46
CA ALA A 143 -6.20 11.87 2.78
C ALA A 143 -6.91 10.89 1.84
N LEU A 144 -7.83 10.08 2.37
CA LEU A 144 -8.59 9.14 1.53
C LEU A 144 -9.40 9.86 0.46
N ALA A 145 -9.86 11.08 0.74
CA ALA A 145 -10.50 11.93 -0.26
C ALA A 145 -9.62 12.17 -1.50
N THR A 146 -8.29 12.23 -1.35
CA THR A 146 -7.34 12.42 -2.45
C THR A 146 -7.33 11.22 -3.39
N ILE A 147 -7.34 9.99 -2.86
CA ILE A 147 -7.36 8.77 -3.69
C ILE A 147 -8.76 8.47 -4.23
N GLU A 148 -9.81 9.02 -3.63
CA GLU A 148 -11.20 8.80 -4.05
C GLU A 148 -11.61 9.66 -5.26
N ARG A 149 -10.87 10.74 -5.57
CA ARG A 149 -11.14 11.62 -6.73
C ARG A 149 -11.16 10.84 -8.05
N ASP A 150 -12.01 11.26 -8.97
CA ASP A 150 -12.15 10.63 -10.29
C ASP A 150 -10.87 10.72 -11.13
N ASP A 151 -10.09 11.78 -10.95
CA ASP A 151 -8.83 12.04 -11.64
C ASP A 151 -7.60 11.59 -10.85
N ALA A 152 -7.77 10.91 -9.70
CA ALA A 152 -6.64 10.45 -8.89
C ALA A 152 -5.76 9.44 -9.63
N PHE A 153 -6.35 8.63 -10.51
CA PHE A 153 -5.65 7.57 -11.23
C PHE A 153 -5.90 7.69 -12.73
N ASP A 154 -4.88 7.36 -13.50
CA ASP A 154 -5.04 7.06 -14.93
C ASP A 154 -4.43 5.72 -15.30
N PHE A 155 -4.79 5.28 -16.51
CA PHE A 155 -4.40 4.00 -17.08
C PHE A 155 -3.88 4.22 -18.49
N ILE A 156 -2.72 3.68 -18.80
CA ILE A 156 -2.15 3.70 -20.15
C ILE A 156 -1.93 2.28 -20.67
N ALA A 157 -2.11 2.09 -21.97
CA ALA A 157 -1.72 0.86 -22.66
C ALA A 157 -0.25 0.95 -23.06
N ILE A 158 0.44 -0.19 -23.03
CA ILE A 158 1.80 -0.33 -23.53
C ILE A 158 1.89 -1.52 -24.49
N PRO A 159 2.75 -1.51 -25.52
CA PRO A 159 2.89 -2.64 -26.43
C PRO A 159 3.34 -3.95 -25.76
N GLU A 160 4.04 -3.87 -24.64
CA GLU A 160 4.69 -5.01 -23.97
C GLU A 160 3.75 -5.79 -23.04
N SER A 161 2.53 -5.31 -22.79
CA SER A 161 1.57 -5.97 -21.91
C SER A 161 0.13 -5.70 -22.32
N ALA A 162 -0.71 -6.74 -22.27
CA ALA A 162 -2.16 -6.58 -22.43
C ALA A 162 -2.83 -5.93 -21.20
N ARG A 163 -2.11 -5.87 -20.07
CA ARG A 163 -2.56 -5.23 -18.83
C ARG A 163 -2.31 -3.72 -18.91
N ARG A 164 -3.14 -2.94 -18.22
CA ARG A 164 -3.04 -1.48 -18.22
C ARG A 164 -2.04 -1.02 -17.18
N VAL A 165 -1.10 -0.15 -17.56
CA VAL A 165 -0.19 0.50 -16.61
C VAL A 165 -0.96 1.54 -15.83
N ILE A 166 -0.96 1.44 -14.51
CA ILE A 166 -1.63 2.37 -13.61
C ILE A 166 -0.68 3.46 -13.11
N ARG A 167 -1.19 4.68 -12.98
CA ARG A 167 -0.48 5.83 -12.40
C ARG A 167 -1.38 6.56 -11.41
N PHE A 168 -0.87 6.79 -10.21
CA PHE A 168 -1.51 7.61 -9.19
C PHE A 168 -0.92 9.03 -9.23
N HIS A 169 -1.80 10.02 -9.37
CA HIS A 169 -1.44 11.43 -9.46
C HIS A 169 -1.30 11.98 -8.04
N HIS A 170 -0.06 12.28 -7.64
CA HIS A 170 0.20 12.83 -6.32
C HIS A 170 1.12 14.04 -6.40
N GLN A 171 0.59 15.21 -6.08
CA GLN A 171 1.27 16.50 -6.24
C GLN A 171 1.81 16.66 -7.67
N MET A 172 3.11 16.96 -7.84
CA MET A 172 3.78 17.06 -9.13
C MET A 172 4.41 15.73 -9.59
N SER A 173 4.07 14.61 -8.94
CA SER A 173 4.64 13.28 -9.18
C SER A 173 3.60 12.29 -9.69
N LEU A 174 4.08 11.30 -10.45
CA LEU A 174 3.32 10.10 -10.80
C LEU A 174 3.88 8.93 -10.01
N ILE A 175 3.02 8.33 -9.18
CA ILE A 175 3.34 7.11 -8.45
C ILE A 175 2.88 5.94 -9.33
N HIS A 176 3.76 4.94 -9.50
CA HIS A 176 3.50 3.79 -10.35
C HIS A 176 3.22 2.54 -9.52
N ALA A 177 2.80 1.45 -10.18
CA ALA A 177 2.74 0.14 -9.54
C ALA A 177 4.15 -0.29 -9.05
N PRO A 178 4.25 -1.05 -7.95
CA PRO A 178 3.16 -1.70 -7.21
C PRO A 178 2.33 -0.73 -6.33
N THR A 179 2.93 0.35 -5.82
CA THR A 179 2.29 1.30 -4.89
C THR A 179 0.93 1.80 -5.41
N ALA A 180 0.88 2.31 -6.65
CA ALA A 180 -0.37 2.83 -7.21
C ALA A 180 -1.46 1.75 -7.38
N ALA A 181 -1.09 0.52 -7.74
CA ALA A 181 -2.03 -0.58 -7.92
C ALA A 181 -2.69 -0.98 -6.59
N LEU A 182 -1.89 -1.06 -5.52
CA LEU A 182 -2.36 -1.42 -4.19
C LEU A 182 -3.28 -0.34 -3.60
N ILE A 183 -2.91 0.94 -3.73
CA ILE A 183 -3.76 2.06 -3.29
C ILE A 183 -5.07 2.09 -4.10
N TYR A 184 -5.00 1.85 -5.42
CA TYR A 184 -6.19 1.81 -6.26
C TYR A 184 -7.12 0.67 -5.85
N GLN A 185 -6.62 -0.55 -5.62
CA GLN A 185 -7.47 -1.62 -5.13
C GLN A 185 -8.09 -1.27 -3.77
N PHE A 186 -7.34 -0.67 -2.86
CA PHE A 186 -7.90 -0.21 -1.60
C PHE A 186 -9.05 0.79 -1.80
N ARG A 187 -8.89 1.80 -2.67
CA ARG A 187 -9.97 2.72 -3.08
C ARG A 187 -11.21 1.98 -3.61
N GLU A 188 -11.01 0.96 -4.43
CA GLU A 188 -12.11 0.18 -5.02
C GLU A 188 -12.85 -0.64 -3.95
N VAL A 189 -12.11 -1.24 -3.01
CA VAL A 189 -12.69 -1.94 -1.84
C VAL A 189 -13.50 -0.99 -0.97
N LEU A 190 -12.99 0.21 -0.70
CA LEU A 190 -13.72 1.26 0.03
C LEU A 190 -15.04 1.68 -0.65
N ALA A 191 -15.18 1.43 -1.95
CA ALA A 191 -16.37 1.69 -2.74
C ALA A 191 -17.21 0.41 -3.01
N GLY A 192 -16.89 -0.71 -2.36
CA GLY A 192 -17.59 -1.98 -2.51
C GLY A 192 -17.35 -2.70 -3.84
N ARG A 193 -16.26 -2.38 -4.55
CA ARG A 193 -15.90 -2.98 -5.84
C ARG A 193 -14.80 -4.03 -5.70
N HIS A 194 -14.84 -5.04 -6.56
CA HIS A 194 -13.92 -6.19 -6.55
C HIS A 194 -12.86 -6.08 -7.65
N THR A 195 -12.14 -4.97 -7.68
CA THR A 195 -11.15 -4.69 -8.71
C THR A 195 -9.85 -5.46 -8.45
N ARG A 196 -9.31 -6.11 -9.49
CA ARG A 196 -8.15 -7.01 -9.36
C ARG A 196 -6.85 -6.33 -9.73
N VAL A 197 -5.85 -6.44 -8.86
CA VAL A 197 -4.53 -5.88 -9.15
C VAL A 197 -3.75 -6.67 -10.19
N THR A 198 -4.12 -7.93 -10.44
CA THR A 198 -3.53 -8.76 -11.49
C THR A 198 -3.83 -8.26 -12.90
N GLU A 199 -4.80 -7.36 -13.07
CA GLU A 199 -5.12 -6.68 -14.33
C GLU A 199 -4.28 -5.41 -14.56
N LEU A 200 -3.48 -5.00 -13.56
CA LEU A 200 -2.71 -3.76 -13.54
C LEU A 200 -1.21 -4.03 -13.70
N GLU A 201 -0.56 -3.24 -14.54
CA GLU A 201 0.84 -3.44 -14.93
C GLU A 201 1.77 -2.34 -14.38
N GLN A 202 3.04 -2.70 -14.22
CA GLN A 202 4.12 -1.76 -13.93
C GLN A 202 4.67 -1.13 -15.21
N PRO A 203 5.13 0.13 -15.18
CA PRO A 203 5.81 0.71 -16.34
C PRO A 203 7.09 -0.08 -16.66
N VAL A 204 7.49 -0.10 -17.94
CA VAL A 204 8.64 -0.90 -18.42
C VAL A 204 9.94 -0.62 -17.65
N PHE A 205 10.16 0.62 -17.20
CA PHE A 205 11.37 0.97 -16.42
C PHE A 205 11.44 0.27 -15.05
N ALA A 206 10.32 -0.20 -14.51
CA ALA A 206 10.22 -0.86 -13.21
C ALA A 206 10.37 -2.39 -13.29
N TRP A 207 10.69 -2.94 -14.48
CA TRP A 207 10.83 -4.37 -14.69
C TRP A 207 12.23 -4.92 -14.35
N LYS A 208 13.15 -4.05 -13.93
CA LYS A 208 14.54 -4.38 -13.61
C LYS A 208 14.78 -4.41 -12.11
#